data_AF-A0A517NPD4-F1
#
_entry.id   AF-A0A517NPD4-F1
#
_cell.length_a   1.000
_cell.length_b   1.000
_cell.length_c   1.000
_cell.angle_alpha   90.00
_cell.angle_beta   90.00
_cell.angle_gamma   90.00
#
_symmetry.space_group_name_H-M   'P 1'
#
loop_
_entity.id
_entity.type
_entity.pdbx_description
1 polymer ?
#
loop_
_entity_poly.entity_id
_entity_poly.type
_entity_poly.pdbx_seq_one_letter_code
_entity_poly.pdbx_strand_id
1 'polypeptide(L)'
;MPATFESFGIKFLYPDNWTAAERSEDEGDTGVTLEMPSGGFFSIELEDEGLSEAEVIERVRAAIAEEFGTVEVSDVTLDGAGENEKAVEMGFYYLDLLVVSRLVLINAVAETLIIQMQAESRDFDQNEAVFAAILQQLR
;
A
#
# COMPACT_ATOMS: atom_id res chain seq x y z
N MET A 1 1.78 -19.91 10.88
CA MET A 1 1.92 -20.33 9.46
C MET A 1 1.42 -19.16 8.65
N PRO A 2 2.12 -18.68 7.61
CA PRO A 2 1.63 -17.52 6.85
C PRO A 2 0.21 -17.77 6.33
N ALA A 3 -0.61 -16.72 6.34
CA ALA A 3 -1.92 -16.73 5.72
C ALA A 3 -1.79 -16.48 4.21
N THR A 4 -2.78 -16.91 3.44
CA THR A 4 -2.80 -16.77 1.97
C THR A 4 -3.97 -15.89 1.57
N PHE A 5 -3.72 -14.89 0.75
CA PHE A 5 -4.74 -14.16 0.02
C PHE A 5 -4.83 -14.72 -1.40
N GLU A 6 -6.04 -14.90 -1.92
CA GLU A 6 -6.29 -15.35 -3.29
C GLU A 6 -7.63 -14.79 -3.78
N SER A 7 -7.59 -13.74 -4.61
CA SER A 7 -8.76 -13.12 -5.24
C SER A 7 -8.32 -12.27 -6.43
N PHE A 8 -9.26 -11.91 -7.31
CA PHE A 8 -9.08 -11.01 -8.47
C PHE A 8 -7.79 -11.25 -9.30
N GLY A 9 -7.35 -12.50 -9.39
CA GLY A 9 -6.17 -12.90 -10.15
C GLY A 9 -4.83 -12.74 -9.41
N ILE A 10 -4.83 -12.23 -8.16
CA ILE A 10 -3.63 -12.14 -7.34
C ILE A 10 -3.60 -13.23 -6.26
N LYS A 11 -2.39 -13.68 -5.91
CA LYS A 11 -2.16 -14.62 -4.82
C LYS A 11 -0.84 -14.31 -4.11
N PHE A 12 -0.89 -14.12 -2.80
CA PHE A 12 0.31 -13.86 -2.00
C PHE A 12 0.17 -14.36 -0.57
N LEU A 13 1.31 -14.53 0.09
CA LEU A 13 1.42 -14.90 1.50
C LEU A 13 1.66 -13.65 2.36
N TYR A 14 1.01 -13.60 3.51
CA TYR A 14 1.16 -12.53 4.52
C TYR A 14 1.20 -13.11 5.95
N PRO A 15 1.67 -12.34 6.96
CA PRO A 15 1.72 -12.81 8.34
C PRO A 15 0.33 -13.20 8.88
N ASP A 16 0.25 -14.30 9.62
CA ASP A 16 -1.02 -14.78 10.20
C ASP A 16 -1.54 -13.95 11.38
N ASN A 17 -0.74 -13.01 11.87
CA ASN A 17 -1.13 -12.04 12.88
C ASN A 17 -1.65 -10.71 12.28
N TRP A 18 -1.75 -10.61 10.95
CA TRP A 18 -2.43 -9.50 10.28
C TRP A 18 -3.88 -9.88 10.00
N THR A 19 -4.77 -8.90 10.06
CA THR A 19 -6.22 -9.13 9.90
C THR A 19 -6.69 -8.48 8.60
N ALA A 20 -7.37 -9.23 7.74
CA ALA A 20 -8.05 -8.62 6.60
C ALA A 20 -9.23 -7.78 7.10
N ALA A 21 -9.25 -6.49 6.76
CA ALA A 21 -10.34 -5.60 7.08
C ALA A 21 -11.61 -6.02 6.34
N GLU A 22 -12.76 -5.90 7.01
CA GLU A 22 -14.06 -6.12 6.37
C GLU A 22 -14.30 -5.01 5.35
N ARG A 23 -14.53 -5.39 4.10
CA ARG A 23 -14.88 -4.47 3.02
C ARG A 23 -16.39 -4.34 2.90
N SER A 24 -16.85 -3.14 2.58
CA SER A 24 -18.25 -2.86 2.28
C SER A 24 -18.68 -3.65 1.04
N GLU A 25 -19.93 -4.13 0.96
CA GLU A 25 -20.45 -4.79 -0.26
C GLU A 25 -20.35 -3.88 -1.51
N ASP A 26 -20.29 -2.56 -1.31
CA ASP A 26 -20.16 -1.54 -2.36
C ASP A 26 -18.72 -1.33 -2.86
N GLU A 27 -17.69 -1.80 -2.14
CA GLU A 27 -16.26 -1.63 -2.49
C GLU A 27 -15.76 -2.67 -3.52
N GLY A 28 -16.59 -3.67 -3.82
CA GLY A 28 -16.27 -4.72 -4.79
C GLY A 28 -15.17 -5.69 -4.34
N ASP A 29 -14.85 -6.65 -5.21
CA ASP A 29 -13.87 -7.73 -4.99
C ASP A 29 -12.48 -7.39 -5.58
N THR A 30 -12.15 -6.13 -5.82
CA THR A 30 -10.94 -5.70 -6.57
C THR A 30 -9.75 -5.33 -5.70
N GLY A 31 -9.79 -5.61 -4.39
CA GLY A 31 -8.68 -5.32 -3.49
C GLY A 31 -8.79 -5.97 -2.11
N VAL A 32 -7.79 -5.72 -1.26
CA VAL A 32 -7.74 -6.17 0.13
C VAL A 32 -6.95 -5.18 0.97
N THR A 33 -7.43 -4.92 2.19
CA THR A 33 -6.68 -4.19 3.21
C THR A 33 -6.35 -5.13 4.36
N LEU A 34 -5.08 -5.20 4.73
CA LEU A 34 -4.55 -5.98 5.84
C LEU A 34 -4.11 -5.04 6.95
N GLU A 35 -4.64 -5.23 8.15
CA GLU A 35 -4.30 -4.46 9.34
C GLU A 35 -3.16 -5.10 10.11
N MET A 36 -2.16 -4.28 10.47
CA MET A 36 -1.02 -4.71 11.27
C MET A 36 -1.37 -4.66 12.77
N PRO A 37 -0.86 -5.60 13.58
CA PRO A 37 -1.16 -5.64 15.02
C PRO A 37 -0.59 -4.46 15.80
N SER A 38 0.47 -3.82 15.31
CA SER A 38 1.07 -2.60 15.88
C SER A 38 0.31 -1.32 15.53
N GLY A 39 -0.67 -1.41 14.63
CA GLY A 39 -1.29 -0.26 13.97
C GLY A 39 -0.72 -0.03 12.57
N GLY A 40 -1.53 0.57 11.71
CA GLY A 40 -1.25 0.72 10.29
C GLY A 40 -1.81 -0.41 9.43
N PHE A 41 -1.60 -0.32 8.11
CA PHE A 41 -2.16 -1.26 7.14
C PHE A 41 -1.26 -1.50 5.93
N PHE A 42 -1.59 -2.56 5.20
CA PHE A 42 -1.12 -2.89 3.86
C PHE A 42 -2.34 -3.10 2.96
N SER A 43 -2.53 -2.27 1.96
CA SER A 43 -3.64 -2.35 1.00
C SER A 43 -3.15 -2.69 -0.39
N ILE A 44 -3.92 -3.49 -1.13
CA ILE A 44 -3.75 -3.74 -2.57
C ILE A 44 -5.08 -3.51 -3.25
N GLU A 45 -5.09 -2.76 -4.33
CA GLU A 45 -6.25 -2.50 -5.17
C GLU A 45 -5.87 -2.55 -6.65
N LEU A 46 -6.78 -3.03 -7.49
CA LEU A 46 -6.67 -2.86 -8.95
C LEU A 46 -7.13 -1.45 -9.33
N GLU A 47 -6.34 -0.78 -10.16
CA GLU A 47 -6.74 0.46 -10.81
C GLU A 47 -7.76 0.16 -11.91
N ASP A 48 -9.00 0.63 -11.74
CA ASP A 48 -10.11 0.42 -12.68
C ASP A 48 -10.70 1.74 -13.23
N GLU A 49 -10.16 2.88 -12.82
CA GLU A 49 -10.64 4.21 -13.19
C GLU A 49 -9.90 4.82 -14.40
N GLY A 50 -8.84 4.18 -14.88
CA GLY A 50 -8.02 4.62 -16.01
C GLY A 50 -7.14 5.83 -15.70
N LEU A 51 -6.70 5.96 -14.44
CA LEU A 51 -5.92 7.09 -13.95
C LEU A 51 -4.44 6.94 -14.28
N SER A 52 -3.78 8.06 -14.54
CA SER A 52 -2.33 8.09 -14.62
C SER A 52 -1.69 7.92 -13.24
N GLU A 53 -0.43 7.47 -13.21
CA GLU A 53 0.35 7.33 -11.96
C GLU A 53 0.36 8.60 -11.12
N ALA A 54 0.47 9.76 -11.77
CA ALA A 54 0.47 11.06 -11.12
C ALA A 54 -0.89 11.41 -10.50
N GLU A 55 -1.99 11.02 -11.13
CA GLU A 55 -3.34 11.22 -10.61
C GLU A 55 -3.61 10.32 -9.40
N VAL A 56 -3.16 9.06 -9.43
CA VAL A 56 -3.25 8.14 -8.29
C VAL A 56 -2.45 8.68 -7.10
N ILE A 57 -1.19 9.08 -7.32
CA ILE A 57 -0.32 9.65 -6.28
C ILE A 57 -0.96 10.90 -5.66
N GLU A 58 -1.45 11.82 -6.50
CA GLU A 58 -2.06 13.06 -6.01
C GLU A 58 -3.36 12.80 -5.25
N ARG A 59 -4.16 11.82 -5.67
CA ARG A 59 -5.39 11.46 -4.96
C ARG A 59 -5.10 10.91 -3.58
N VAL A 60 -4.16 9.97 -3.45
CA VAL A 60 -3.77 9.41 -2.15
C VAL A 60 -3.19 10.51 -1.25
N ARG A 61 -2.32 11.36 -1.80
CA ARG A 61 -1.76 12.52 -1.08
C ARG A 61 -2.85 13.46 -0.60
N ALA A 62 -3.82 13.79 -1.46
CA ALA A 62 -4.92 14.70 -1.13
C ALA A 62 -5.83 14.13 -0.05
N ALA A 63 -6.15 12.83 -0.10
CA ALA A 63 -6.93 12.15 0.94
C ALA A 63 -6.24 12.21 2.31
N ILE A 64 -4.93 11.91 2.37
CA ILE A 64 -4.15 12.04 3.62
C ILE A 64 -4.10 13.50 4.09
N ALA A 65 -3.89 14.44 3.16
CA ALA A 65 -3.79 15.86 3.49
C ALA A 65 -5.12 16.47 3.99
N GLU A 66 -6.26 15.94 3.55
CA GLU A 66 -7.58 16.35 4.05
C GLU A 66 -7.74 16.03 5.54
N GLU A 67 -7.24 14.88 5.97
CA GLU A 67 -7.35 14.42 7.36
C GLU A 67 -6.23 14.94 8.27
N PHE A 68 -4.99 14.96 7.78
CA PHE A 68 -3.79 15.23 8.59
C PHE A 68 -3.05 16.52 8.24
N GLY A 69 -3.47 17.23 7.19
CA GLY A 69 -2.91 18.50 6.78
C GLY A 69 -1.69 18.38 5.86
N THR A 70 -0.52 18.82 6.31
CA THR A 70 0.67 18.86 5.44
C THR A 70 1.26 17.48 5.26
N VAL A 71 1.43 17.07 4.01
CA VAL A 71 2.04 15.80 3.60
C VAL A 71 3.29 16.10 2.77
N GLU A 72 4.44 15.57 3.19
CA GLU A 72 5.68 15.61 2.43
C GLU A 72 5.77 14.40 1.52
N VAL A 73 6.07 14.60 0.24
CA VAL A 73 6.15 13.52 -0.75
C VAL A 73 7.58 13.41 -1.28
N SER A 74 8.10 12.19 -1.37
CA SER A 74 9.42 11.88 -1.91
C SER A 74 9.37 10.66 -2.83
N ASP A 75 10.08 10.72 -3.96
CA ASP A 75 10.30 9.55 -4.79
C ASP A 75 11.24 8.56 -4.09
N VAL A 76 10.90 7.27 -4.15
CA VAL A 76 11.74 6.21 -3.62
C VAL A 76 11.96 5.10 -4.64
N THR A 77 13.12 4.45 -4.56
CA THR A 77 13.43 3.27 -5.36
C THR A 77 13.47 2.08 -4.43
N LEU A 78 12.66 1.06 -4.73
CA LEU A 78 12.59 -0.15 -3.92
C LEU A 78 13.57 -1.20 -4.44
N ASP A 79 14.13 -1.97 -3.52
CA ASP A 79 14.96 -3.11 -3.89
C ASP A 79 14.13 -4.13 -4.69
N GLY A 80 14.69 -4.56 -5.83
CA GLY A 80 14.04 -5.48 -6.75
C GLY A 80 12.90 -4.86 -7.59
N ALA A 81 12.72 -3.53 -7.57
CA ALA A 81 11.75 -2.86 -8.41
C ALA A 81 12.02 -3.10 -9.91
N GLY A 82 10.95 -3.37 -10.67
CA GLY A 82 10.98 -3.49 -12.14
C GLY A 82 10.97 -2.13 -12.85
N GLU A 83 11.11 -2.14 -14.18
CA GLU A 83 11.03 -0.91 -15.01
C GLU A 83 9.62 -0.30 -15.05
N ASN A 84 8.62 -1.10 -14.70
CA ASN A 84 7.19 -0.80 -14.70
C ASN A 84 6.65 -0.48 -13.29
N GLU A 85 7.53 -0.24 -12.33
CA GLU A 85 7.19 0.07 -10.95
C GLU A 85 7.54 1.52 -10.59
N LYS A 86 6.60 2.20 -9.94
CA LYS A 86 6.78 3.54 -9.40
C LYS A 86 6.47 3.53 -7.91
N ALA A 87 7.35 4.09 -7.08
CA ALA A 87 7.11 4.20 -5.65
C ALA A 87 7.34 5.64 -5.14
N VAL A 88 6.46 6.06 -4.24
CA VAL A 88 6.58 7.33 -3.50
C VAL A 88 6.33 7.09 -2.02
N GLU A 89 6.99 7.87 -1.19
CA GLU A 89 6.73 7.94 0.23
C GLU A 89 6.09 9.27 0.59
N MET A 90 5.14 9.19 1.51
CA MET A 90 4.38 10.30 2.04
C MET A 90 4.57 10.33 3.55
N GLY A 91 5.17 11.41 4.06
CA GLY A 91 5.40 11.64 5.48
C GLY A 91 4.44 12.69 6.02
N PHE A 92 3.80 12.42 7.16
CA PHE A 92 2.94 13.37 7.86
C PHE A 92 2.94 13.12 9.37
N TYR A 93 2.54 14.12 10.15
CA TYR A 93 2.50 14.01 11.61
C TYR A 93 1.09 13.72 12.11
N TYR A 94 0.97 12.73 13.00
CA TYR A 94 -0.24 12.43 13.74
C TYR A 94 0.09 12.32 15.23
N LEU A 95 -0.47 13.23 16.06
CA LEU A 95 -0.23 13.27 17.51
C LEU A 95 1.26 13.21 17.90
N ASP A 96 2.09 14.06 17.27
CA ASP A 96 3.55 14.12 17.43
C ASP A 96 4.34 12.89 16.93
N LEU A 97 3.66 11.90 16.33
CA LEU A 97 4.29 10.74 15.69
C LEU A 97 4.43 10.98 14.19
N LEU A 98 5.56 10.57 13.62
CA LEU A 98 5.76 10.56 12.18
C LEU A 98 5.10 9.30 11.62
N VAL A 99 4.13 9.48 10.74
CA VAL A 99 3.49 8.41 9.97
C VAL A 99 4.09 8.40 8.57
N VAL A 100 4.43 7.21 8.10
CA VAL A 100 4.93 6.95 6.76
C VAL A 100 3.84 6.21 6.00
N SER A 101 3.45 6.73 4.84
CA SER A 101 2.64 6.05 3.84
C SER A 101 3.45 5.87 2.56
N ARG A 102 3.78 4.63 2.22
CA ARG A 102 4.48 4.27 0.98
C ARG A 102 3.47 3.75 -0.03
N LEU A 103 3.41 4.40 -1.19
CA LEU A 103 2.56 4.02 -2.32
C LEU A 103 3.44 3.41 -3.41
N VAL A 104 3.06 2.23 -3.89
CA VAL A 104 3.74 1.50 -4.96
C VAL A 104 2.72 1.21 -6.05
N LEU A 105 3.04 1.63 -7.27
CA LEU A 105 2.26 1.37 -8.47
C LEU A 105 3.03 0.36 -9.31
N ILE A 106 2.43 -0.80 -9.59
CA ILE A 106 2.99 -1.82 -10.47
C ILE A 106 2.12 -1.90 -11.71
N ASN A 107 2.63 -1.41 -12.84
CA ASN A 107 1.91 -1.49 -14.11
C ASN A 107 2.07 -2.90 -14.69
N ALA A 108 1.05 -3.75 -14.59
CA ALA A 108 1.02 -5.02 -15.29
C ALA A 108 0.45 -4.83 -16.70
N VAL A 109 0.54 -5.88 -17.54
CA VAL A 109 0.10 -5.82 -18.95
C VAL A 109 -1.41 -5.54 -19.08
N ALA A 110 -2.21 -5.95 -18.10
CA ALA A 110 -3.67 -5.83 -18.14
C ALA A 110 -4.19 -4.69 -17.25
N GLU A 111 -3.67 -4.57 -16.02
CA GLU A 111 -4.18 -3.68 -14.98
C GLU A 111 -3.02 -3.16 -14.12
N THR A 112 -3.18 -1.97 -13.52
CA THR A 112 -2.20 -1.42 -12.58
C THR A 112 -2.57 -1.82 -11.16
N LEU A 113 -1.61 -2.36 -10.41
CA LEU A 113 -1.78 -2.61 -8.98
C LEU A 113 -1.39 -1.36 -8.21
N ILE A 114 -2.29 -0.90 -7.35
CA ILE A 114 -2.07 0.17 -6.37
C ILE A 114 -1.85 -0.50 -5.02
N ILE A 115 -0.64 -0.34 -4.48
CA ILE A 115 -0.26 -0.94 -3.20
C ILE A 115 0.11 0.18 -2.24
N GLN A 116 -0.58 0.26 -1.10
CA GLN A 116 -0.31 1.26 -0.07
C GLN A 116 0.05 0.59 1.24
N MET A 117 1.16 1.01 1.83
CA MET A 117 1.58 0.63 3.18
C MET A 117 1.59 1.87 4.03
N GLN A 118 0.98 1.82 5.21
CA GLN A 118 1.00 2.96 6.13
C GLN A 118 1.22 2.50 7.56
N ALA A 119 2.13 3.13 8.29
CA ALA A 119 2.36 2.89 9.70
C ALA A 119 3.08 4.07 10.36
N GLU A 120 3.12 4.09 11.69
CA GLU A 120 4.08 4.93 12.42
C GLU A 120 5.51 4.54 11.99
N SER A 121 6.41 5.51 11.87
CA SER A 121 7.74 5.34 11.26
C SER A 121 8.54 4.16 11.81
N ARG A 122 8.52 3.92 13.12
CA ARG A 122 9.27 2.80 13.73
C ARG A 122 8.61 1.47 13.45
N ASP A 123 7.28 1.42 13.42
CA ASP A 123 6.54 0.22 13.04
C ASP A 123 6.67 -0.07 11.54
N PHE A 124 6.78 0.97 10.72
CA PHE A 124 7.07 0.85 9.30
C PHE A 124 8.43 0.18 9.08
N ASP A 125 9.49 0.68 9.74
CA ASP A 125 10.84 0.11 9.68
C ASP A 125 10.86 -1.36 10.14
N GLN A 126 10.11 -1.70 11.20
CA GLN A 126 10.03 -3.07 11.71
C GLN A 126 9.36 -4.04 10.73
N ASN A 127 8.43 -3.55 9.91
CA ASN A 127 7.68 -4.36 8.94
C ASN A 127 8.27 -4.28 7.51
N GLU A 128 9.32 -3.50 7.28
CA GLU A 128 9.85 -3.27 5.93
C GLU A 128 10.26 -4.57 5.21
N ALA A 129 10.86 -5.52 5.93
CA ALA A 129 11.22 -6.83 5.37
C ALA A 129 9.99 -7.65 4.97
N VAL A 130 8.87 -7.50 5.69
CA VAL A 130 7.59 -8.16 5.37
C VAL A 130 6.97 -7.52 4.14
N PHE A 131 6.94 -6.19 4.07
CA PHE A 131 6.46 -5.45 2.91
C PHE A 131 7.25 -5.84 1.64
N ALA A 132 8.58 -5.88 1.72
CA ALA A 132 9.42 -6.31 0.61
C ALA A 132 9.12 -7.75 0.16
N ALA A 133 8.87 -8.67 1.12
CA ALA A 133 8.53 -10.05 0.81
C ALA A 133 7.14 -10.19 0.14
N ILE A 134 6.16 -9.35 0.51
CA ILE A 134 4.84 -9.33 -0.15
C ILE A 134 4.98 -8.74 -1.55
N LEU A 135 5.64 -7.58 -1.70
CA LEU A 135 5.88 -6.93 -2.99
C LEU A 135 6.59 -7.86 -3.98
N GLN A 136 7.57 -8.63 -3.52
CA GLN A 136 8.28 -9.59 -4.36
C GLN A 136 7.38 -10.72 -4.92
N GLN A 137 6.26 -11.02 -4.28
CA GLN A 137 5.28 -12.01 -4.78
C GLN A 137 4.29 -11.40 -5.79
N LEU A 138 4.16 -10.07 -5.83
CA LEU A 138 3.23 -9.34 -6.70
C LEU A 138 3.88 -8.86 -8.01
N ARG A 139 5.21 -8.95 -8.10
CA ARG A 139 6.02 -8.66 -9.30
C ARG A 139 6.16 -9.90 -10.18
#